data_AF-A0A848C7T8-F1
#
_entry.id   AF-A0A848C7T8-F1
#
_cell.length_a   1.000
_cell.length_b   1.000
_cell.length_c   1.000
_cell.angle_alpha   90.00
_cell.angle_beta   90.00
_cell.angle_gamma   90.00
#
_symmetry.space_group_name_H-M   'P 1'
#
loop_
_entity.id
_entity.type
_entity.pdbx_description
1 polymer ?
#
loop_
_entity_poly.entity_id
_entity_poly.type
_entity_poly.pdbx_seq_one_letter_code
_entity_poly.pdbx_strand_id
1 'polypeptide(L)'
;MFTAIGLMLTGIALGFALRSFQWPELLGRAISPTIMLMLFALGVAVGGNETLMTNLPVLGGKALILTVACVAGSLICIVAVRRFFPDAGPRRHAAAGADSEDAGAAMSVRRDREDGEGRA
;
A
#
# COMPACT_ATOMS: atom_id res chain seq x y z
N MET A 1 19.54 -14.20 -11.89
CA MET A 1 19.84 -14.14 -10.44
C MET A 1 20.72 -12.94 -10.10
N PHE A 2 21.93 -12.84 -10.64
CA PHE A 2 22.82 -11.69 -10.41
C PHE A 2 22.26 -10.34 -10.88
N THR A 3 21.52 -10.30 -11.99
CA THR A 3 20.90 -9.06 -12.48
C THR A 3 19.87 -8.50 -11.51
N ALA A 4 19.12 -9.36 -10.82
CA ALA A 4 18.15 -8.94 -9.81
C ALA A 4 18.87 -8.39 -8.57
N ILE A 5 19.95 -9.05 -8.12
CA ILE A 5 20.78 -8.57 -7.01
C ILE A 5 21.42 -7.22 -7.36
N GLY A 6 21.96 -7.09 -8.57
CA GLY A 6 22.51 -5.84 -9.08
C GLY A 6 21.45 -4.72 -9.15
N LEU A 7 20.24 -5.03 -9.60
CA LEU A 7 19.14 -4.06 -9.65
C LEU A 7 18.71 -3.59 -8.25
N MET A 8 18.69 -4.49 -7.26
CA MET A 8 18.42 -4.14 -5.87
C MET A 8 19.51 -3.23 -5.29
N LEU A 9 20.79 -3.56 -5.51
CA LEU A 9 21.92 -2.74 -5.05
C LEU A 9 21.90 -1.36 -5.70
N THR A 10 21.69 -1.29 -7.01
CA THR A 10 21.55 -0.03 -7.74
C THR A 10 20.33 0.75 -7.28
N GLY A 11 19.21 0.09 -6.98
CA GLY A 11 18.00 0.72 -6.44
C GLY A 11 18.23 1.35 -5.06
N ILE A 12 18.99 0.68 -4.19
CA ILE A 12 19.38 1.23 -2.87
C ILE A 12 20.35 2.40 -3.05
N ALA A 13 21.36 2.27 -3.91
CA ALA A 13 22.32 3.33 -4.20
C ALA A 13 21.63 4.57 -4.80
N LEU A 14 20.69 4.35 -5.72
CA LEU A 14 19.90 5.41 -6.34
C LEU A 14 18.94 6.05 -5.33
N GLY A 15 18.28 5.25 -4.49
CA GLY A 15 17.45 5.75 -3.39
C GLY A 15 18.24 6.55 -2.35
N PHE A 16 19.50 6.17 -2.08
CA PHE A 16 20.39 6.91 -1.19
C PHE A 16 20.92 8.20 -1.84
N ALA A 17 21.22 8.20 -3.13
CA ALA A 17 21.55 9.42 -3.87
C ALA A 17 20.36 10.41 -3.88
N LEU A 18 19.14 9.91 -4.08
CA LEU A 18 17.91 10.70 -4.01
C LEU A 18 17.59 11.20 -2.59
N ARG A 19 18.07 10.53 -1.52
CA ARG A 19 17.94 11.00 -0.12
C ARG A 19 18.62 12.34 0.12
N SER A 20 19.68 12.66 -0.63
CA SER A 20 20.44 13.91 -0.49
C SER A 20 19.64 15.16 -0.91
N PHE A 21 18.64 14.99 -1.77
CA PHE A 21 17.68 16.02 -2.12
C PHE A 21 16.47 15.85 -1.19
N GLN A 22 16.30 16.77 -0.23
CA GLN A 22 15.18 16.79 0.72
C GLN A 22 13.81 17.10 0.04
N TRP A 23 13.42 16.31 -0.95
CA TRP A 23 12.15 16.41 -1.67
C TRP A 23 11.19 15.23 -1.40
N PRO A 24 11.08 14.69 -0.16
CA PRO A 24 10.10 13.64 0.12
C PRO A 24 8.66 14.15 -0.08
N GLU A 25 8.43 15.46 0.05
CA GLU A 25 7.12 16.06 -0.22
C GLU A 25 6.76 16.09 -1.71
N LEU A 26 7.73 16.31 -2.60
CA LEU A 26 7.49 16.24 -4.05
C LEU A 26 7.30 14.79 -4.50
N LEU A 27 8.01 13.84 -3.90
CA LEU A 27 7.82 12.42 -4.17
C LEU A 27 6.42 11.95 -3.71
N GLY A 28 5.99 12.33 -2.51
CA GLY A 28 4.62 12.11 -2.03
C GLY A 28 3.56 12.72 -2.94
N ARG A 29 3.77 13.96 -3.40
CA ARG A 29 2.91 14.64 -4.37
C ARG A 29 2.91 13.96 -5.74
N ALA A 30 4.04 13.41 -6.18
CA ALA A 30 4.21 12.76 -7.48
C ALA A 30 3.68 11.32 -7.50
N ILE A 31 3.69 10.61 -6.38
CA ILE A 31 3.15 9.24 -6.29
C ILE A 31 1.68 9.21 -6.69
N SER A 32 0.86 10.15 -6.21
CA SER A 32 -0.57 10.19 -6.52
C SER A 32 -0.88 10.25 -8.03
N PRO A 33 -0.37 11.22 -8.81
CA PRO A 33 -0.59 11.25 -10.25
C PRO A 33 0.10 10.08 -10.96
N THR A 34 1.25 9.59 -10.47
CA THR A 34 1.89 8.40 -11.04
C THR A 34 1.02 7.16 -10.88
N ILE A 35 0.46 6.90 -9.69
CA ILE A 35 -0.47 5.78 -9.47
C ILE A 35 -1.69 5.95 -10.39
N MET A 36 -2.27 7.15 -10.47
CA MET A 36 -3.42 7.39 -11.32
C MET A 36 -3.11 7.11 -12.81
N LEU A 37 -1.95 7.57 -13.30
CA LEU A 37 -1.50 7.34 -14.68
C LEU A 37 -1.21 5.86 -14.93
N MET A 38 -0.60 5.16 -13.95
CA MET A 38 -0.33 3.72 -14.01
C MET A 38 -1.63 2.91 -14.03
N LEU A 39 -2.60 3.25 -13.17
CA LEU A 39 -3.93 2.64 -13.13
C LEU A 39 -4.69 2.90 -14.43
N PHE A 40 -4.59 4.11 -14.97
CA PHE A 40 -5.20 4.46 -16.25
C PHE A 40 -4.60 3.64 -17.40
N ALA A 41 -3.27 3.59 -17.49
CA ALA A 41 -2.57 2.80 -18.49
C ALA A 41 -2.90 1.30 -18.38
N LEU A 42 -2.96 0.77 -17.15
CA LEU A 42 -3.40 -0.60 -16.89
C LEU A 42 -4.86 -0.82 -17.33
N GLY A 43 -5.76 0.10 -17.02
CA GLY A 43 -7.16 0.03 -17.43
C GLY A 43 -7.32 0.00 -18.95
N VAL A 44 -6.60 0.85 -19.67
CA VAL A 44 -6.59 0.86 -21.15
C VAL A 44 -5.99 -0.43 -21.72
N ALA A 45 -4.85 -0.88 -21.17
CA ALA A 45 -4.19 -2.11 -21.62
C ALA A 45 -5.04 -3.37 -21.41
N VAL A 46 -5.80 -3.41 -20.31
CA VAL A 46 -6.69 -4.53 -19.98
C VAL A 46 -8.00 -4.45 -20.78
N GLY A 47 -8.57 -3.25 -20.95
CA GLY A 47 -9.84 -3.03 -21.67
C GLY A 47 -9.73 -3.16 -23.19
N GLY A 48 -8.57 -2.86 -23.78
CA GLY A 48 -8.33 -2.97 -25.22
C GLY A 48 -8.05 -4.40 -25.73
N ASN A 49 -7.99 -5.39 -24.84
CA ASN A 49 -7.68 -6.78 -25.20
C ASN A 49 -8.91 -7.67 -25.00
N GLU A 50 -9.64 -7.95 -26.09
CA GLU A 50 -10.87 -8.74 -26.09
C GLU A 50 -10.67 -10.15 -25.49
N THR A 51 -9.48 -10.72 -25.66
CA THR A 51 -9.13 -12.03 -25.07
C THR A 51 -9.01 -11.94 -23.55
N LEU A 52 -8.39 -10.87 -23.04
CA LEU A 52 -8.33 -10.63 -21.59
C LEU A 52 -9.69 -10.24 -21.04
N MET A 53 -10.49 -9.45 -21.76
CA MET A 53 -11.82 -9.01 -21.31
C MET A 53 -12.83 -10.17 -21.22
N THR A 54 -12.73 -11.15 -22.10
CA THR A 54 -13.56 -12.36 -22.06
C THR A 54 -13.12 -13.33 -20.96
N ASN A 55 -11.82 -13.43 -20.68
CA ASN A 55 -11.27 -14.28 -19.61
C ASN A 55 -11.19 -13.57 -18.25
N LEU A 56 -11.39 -12.25 -18.20
CA LEU A 56 -11.32 -11.40 -17.02
C LEU A 56 -12.26 -11.84 -15.90
N PRO A 57 -13.52 -12.24 -16.15
CA PRO A 57 -14.40 -12.76 -15.10
C PRO A 57 -13.82 -14.02 -14.45
N VAL A 58 -13.17 -14.87 -15.26
CA VAL A 58 -12.58 -16.14 -14.81
C VAL A 58 -11.24 -15.90 -14.10
N LEU A 59 -10.39 -15.01 -14.60
CA LEU A 59 -9.14 -14.62 -13.95
C LEU A 59 -9.40 -13.82 -12.67
N GLY A 60 -10.35 -12.89 -12.71
CA GLY A 60 -10.79 -12.10 -11.58
C GLY A 60 -11.43 -12.95 -10.49
N GLY A 61 -12.29 -13.91 -10.86
CA GLY A 61 -12.85 -14.88 -9.91
C GLY A 61 -11.76 -15.75 -9.25
N LYS A 62 -10.80 -16.25 -10.03
CA LYS A 62 -9.63 -16.96 -9.49
C LYS A 62 -8.80 -16.09 -8.55
N ALA A 63 -8.55 -14.84 -8.94
CA ALA A 63 -7.81 -13.88 -8.12
C ALA A 63 -8.56 -13.55 -6.82
N LEU A 64 -9.88 -13.43 -6.85
CA LEU A 64 -10.71 -13.16 -5.67
C LEU A 64 -10.61 -14.32 -4.68
N ILE A 65 -10.78 -15.56 -5.15
CA ILE A 65 -10.64 -16.75 -4.32
C ILE A 65 -9.22 -16.82 -3.73
N LEU A 66 -8.19 -16.55 -4.53
CA LEU A 66 -6.80 -16.55 -4.07
C LEU A 66 -6.55 -15.47 -3.00
N THR A 67 -7.06 -14.26 -3.19
CA THR A 67 -6.92 -13.16 -2.22
C THR A 67 -7.61 -13.51 -0.91
N VAL A 68 -8.85 -14.03 -0.95
CA VAL A 68 -9.58 -14.45 0.25
C VAL A 68 -8.85 -15.58 0.97
N ALA A 69 -8.38 -16.59 0.23
CA ALA A 69 -7.60 -17.70 0.80
C ALA A 69 -6.28 -17.21 1.43
N CYS A 70 -5.60 -16.25 0.80
CA CYS A 70 -4.35 -15.67 1.30
C CYS A 70 -4.57 -14.85 2.58
N VAL A 71 -5.60 -13.99 2.61
CA VAL A 71 -5.97 -13.21 3.80
C VAL A 71 -6.38 -14.13 4.95
N ALA A 72 -7.22 -15.13 4.66
CA ALA A 72 -7.61 -16.12 5.65
C ALA A 72 -6.40 -16.92 6.16
N GLY A 73 -5.51 -17.37 5.27
CA GLY A 73 -4.28 -18.07 5.65
C GLY A 73 -3.35 -17.22 6.51
N SER A 74 -3.20 -15.94 6.19
CA SER A 74 -2.43 -14.98 6.99
C SER A 74 -3.02 -14.81 8.41
N LEU A 75 -4.35 -14.66 8.51
CA LEU A 75 -5.04 -14.53 9.80
C LEU A 75 -4.93 -15.82 10.63
N ILE A 76 -5.11 -16.99 10.01
CA ILE A 76 -4.94 -18.30 10.65
C ILE A 76 -3.51 -18.46 11.16
N CYS A 77 -2.51 -18.02 10.39
CA CYS A 77 -1.11 -18.06 10.81
C CYS A 77 -0.88 -17.21 12.07
N ILE A 78 -1.43 -15.99 12.12
CA ILE A 78 -1.36 -15.12 13.32
C ILE A 78 -2.01 -15.79 14.52
N VAL A 79 -3.19 -16.40 14.34
CA VAL A 79 -3.90 -17.11 15.42
C VAL A 79 -3.12 -18.34 15.87
N ALA A 80 -2.57 -19.11 14.94
CA ALA A 80 -1.74 -20.27 15.24
C ALA A 80 -0.49 -19.87 16.04
N VAL A 81 0.25 -18.84 15.59
CA VAL A 81 1.43 -18.32 16.30
C VAL A 81 1.06 -17.85 17.70
N ARG A 82 -0.05 -17.10 17.86
CA ARG A 82 -0.54 -16.67 19.19
C ARG A 82 -0.93 -17.86 20.08
N ARG A 83 -1.47 -18.93 19.49
CA ARG A 83 -1.88 -20.13 20.23
C ARG A 83 -0.70 -21.01 20.64
N PHE A 84 0.34 -21.10 19.81
CA PHE A 84 1.54 -21.91 20.05
C PHE A 84 2.63 -21.18 20.85
N PHE A 85 2.69 -19.84 20.81
CA PHE A 85 3.60 -19.01 21.60
C PHE A 85 2.83 -18.00 22.47
N PRO A 86 2.08 -18.45 23.48
CA PRO A 86 1.32 -17.56 24.37
C PRO A 86 2.20 -16.62 25.23
N ASP A 87 3.50 -16.92 25.39
CA ASP A 87 4.44 -16.12 26.20
C ASP A 87 5.21 -15.03 25.44
N ALA A 88 4.97 -14.85 24.13
CA ALA A 88 5.46 -13.68 23.41
C ALA A 88 4.46 -12.52 23.55
N GLY A 89 4.56 -11.79 24.67
CA GLY A 89 3.76 -10.59 24.92
C GLY A 89 3.79 -9.58 23.74
N PRO A 90 2.75 -8.76 23.54
CA PRO A 90 2.57 -7.97 22.34
C PRO A 90 3.64 -6.88 22.20
N ARG A 91 4.72 -7.14 21.46
CA ARG A 91 5.54 -6.05 20.90
C ARG A 91 4.81 -5.45 19.70
N ARG A 92 3.89 -4.54 20.01
CA ARG A 92 3.59 -3.27 19.30
C ARG A 92 3.97 -3.18 17.82
N HIS A 93 3.46 -4.08 16.98
CA HIS A 93 3.50 -3.94 15.51
C HIS A 93 2.12 -4.06 14.85
N ALA A 94 1.04 -4.09 15.65
CA ALA A 94 -0.33 -3.96 15.15
C ALA A 94 -0.78 -2.50 14.92
N ALA A 95 0.06 -1.51 15.25
CA ALA A 95 -0.20 -0.06 15.15
C ALA A 95 0.53 0.60 13.96
N ALA A 96 0.78 -0.14 12.88
CA ALA A 96 1.48 0.39 11.70
C ALA A 96 0.62 0.39 10.42
N GLY A 97 -0.55 -0.26 10.43
CA GLY A 97 -1.45 -0.33 9.26
C GLY A 97 -2.81 0.33 9.44
N ALA A 98 -3.30 0.50 10.67
CA ALA A 98 -4.62 1.07 10.95
C ALA A 98 -4.57 2.55 11.40
N ASP A 99 -3.41 3.04 11.89
CA ASP A 99 -3.25 4.42 12.38
C ASP A 99 -3.17 5.48 11.26
N SER A 100 -2.86 5.09 10.02
CA SER A 100 -2.72 6.04 8.91
C SER A 100 -4.04 6.57 8.36
N GLU A 101 -5.15 5.83 8.51
CA GLU A 101 -6.48 6.29 8.08
C GLU A 101 -7.18 7.15 9.16
N ASP A 102 -7.05 6.80 10.44
CA ASP A 102 -7.67 7.54 11.54
C ASP A 102 -6.93 8.86 11.88
N ALA A 103 -5.59 8.92 11.77
CA ALA A 103 -4.85 10.16 12.02
C ALA A 103 -5.12 11.25 10.96
N GLY A 104 -5.42 10.86 9.72
CA GLY A 104 -5.81 11.79 8.66
C GLY A 104 -7.22 12.37 8.88
N ALA A 105 -8.16 11.55 9.35
CA ALA A 105 -9.51 11.98 9.70
C ALA A 105 -9.55 12.85 10.96
N ALA A 106 -8.72 12.55 11.97
CA ALA A 106 -8.63 13.37 13.18
C ALA A 106 -7.94 14.72 12.93
N MET A 107 -6.96 14.78 12.01
CA MET A 107 -6.28 16.03 11.66
C MET A 107 -7.10 16.93 10.73
N SER A 108 -7.95 16.36 9.85
CA SER A 108 -8.89 17.15 9.05
C SER A 108 -9.98 17.79 9.92
N VAL A 109 -10.56 17.05 10.88
CA VAL A 109 -11.55 17.58 11.83
C VAL A 109 -10.96 18.67 12.73
N ARG A 110 -9.69 18.54 13.15
CA ARG A 110 -9.04 19.57 13.96
C ARG A 110 -8.72 20.83 13.15
N ARG A 111 -8.44 20.70 11.85
CA ARG A 111 -8.15 21.85 10.99
C ARG A 111 -9.41 22.66 10.64
N ASP A 112 -10.55 22.01 10.46
CA ASP A 112 -11.85 22.71 10.30
C ASP A 112 -12.27 23.50 11.56
N ARG A 113 -11.83 23.08 12.76
CA ARG A 113 -12.16 23.80 13.99
C ARG A 113 -11.34 25.08 14.19
N GLU A 114 -10.09 25.13 13.74
CA GLU A 114 -9.26 26.35 13.91
C GLU A 114 -9.61 27.47 12.92
N ASP A 115 -10.20 27.15 11.77
CA ASP A 115 -10.58 28.14 10.75
C ASP A 115 -11.92 28.86 11.08
N GLY A 116 -12.67 28.40 12.09
CA GLY A 116 -13.94 28.98 12.54
C GLY A 116 -13.85 29.96 13.71
N GLU A 117 -12.73 29.99 14.45
CA GLU A 117 -12.61 30.72 15.73
C GLU A 117 -11.74 31.99 15.64
N GLY A 118 -11.54 32.50 14.41
CA GLY A 118 -10.83 33.76 14.12
C GLY A 118 -11.69 34.86 13.48
N ARG A 119 -13.02 34.70 13.46
CA ARG A 119 -13.96 35.65 12.84
C ARG A 119 -15.15 36.05 13.73
N ALA A 120 -14.94 36.15 15.03
CA ALA A 120 -15.85 36.84 15.94
C ALA A 120 -15.07 37.89 16.74
#